data_AF-A0A2A7US04-F1
#
_entry.id   AF-A0A2A7US04-F1
#
_cell.length_a   1.000
_cell.length_b   1.000
_cell.length_c   1.000
_cell.angle_alpha   90.00
_cell.angle_beta   90.00
_cell.angle_gamma   90.00
#
_symmetry.space_group_name_H-M   'P 1'
#
loop_
_entity.id
_entity.type
_entity.pdbx_description
1 polymer ?
#
loop_
_entity_poly.entity_id
_entity_poly.type
_entity_poly.pdbx_seq_one_letter_code
_entity_poly.pdbx_strand_id
1 'polypeptide(L)'
;MSTTAQPLHESYRLLIRFCAVVVCLVHLAFIPIFAGTGVHALAAGNVLSVLAYGYAYWQSRPQGNVRLAADVIALEIGLHAVAATLAIGWSSGFHYLMIPMVPVCMLSATRPRAARMGIVLCISLAYIGLRFWSSRHPPFYRLSDGLLQALEYGCLVTLFLAFITIALRYHDIIVEAHEMLRHEAFTDPLTGALNRRRLAQVATLPPAADTHSALLLCDLDHFKLVNDQYGHSVGDQVLQAFYRQLLECTRGGDHVCRWGGEEFLVLLPQTDMAVARMVAYRLRASVERTSVRLLSGELLFITVTVGLTHLGPGEPLQAAVHRADEALYRGKAAGRNQVQDSTVERPVPVAELQV
;
A
#
# COMPACT_ATOMS: atom_id res chain seq x y z
N MET A 1 5.83 -13.90 -7.60
CA MET A 1 5.18 -13.65 -6.30
C MET A 1 5.25 -12.16 -6.05
N SER A 2 4.10 -11.48 -5.99
CA SER A 2 4.03 -10.02 -6.04
C SER A 2 4.65 -9.38 -4.80
N THR A 3 5.41 -8.31 -5.01
CA THR A 3 5.99 -7.41 -4.00
C THR A 3 4.96 -6.88 -2.99
N THR A 4 3.69 -6.86 -3.36
CA THR A 4 2.56 -6.45 -2.50
C THR A 4 2.26 -7.39 -1.34
N ALA A 5 2.68 -8.67 -1.40
CA ALA A 5 2.43 -9.64 -0.33
C ALA A 5 3.42 -9.54 0.85
N GLN A 6 4.57 -8.90 0.67
CA GLN A 6 5.62 -8.79 1.68
C GLN A 6 5.25 -7.92 2.89
N PRO A 7 4.76 -6.67 2.74
CA PRO A 7 4.47 -5.79 3.87
C PRO A 7 3.33 -6.32 4.76
N LEU A 8 2.22 -6.77 4.15
CA LEU A 8 1.09 -7.36 4.87
C LEU A 8 1.47 -8.60 5.70
N HIS A 9 2.37 -9.43 5.15
CA HIS A 9 2.85 -10.63 5.85
C HIS A 9 3.76 -10.26 7.03
N GLU A 10 4.54 -9.19 6.93
CA GLU A 10 5.39 -8.68 8.00
C GLU A 10 4.58 -8.03 9.13
N SER A 11 3.61 -7.19 8.80
CA SER A 11 2.68 -6.57 9.76
C SER A 11 1.88 -7.62 10.54
N TYR A 12 1.38 -8.66 9.86
CA TYR A 12 0.69 -9.78 10.53
C TYR A 12 1.62 -10.55 11.48
N ARG A 13 2.87 -10.78 11.07
CA ARG A 13 3.88 -11.46 11.90
C ARG A 13 4.20 -10.68 13.16
N LEU A 14 4.38 -9.36 13.06
CA LEU A 14 4.66 -8.50 14.20
C LEU A 14 3.49 -8.51 15.19
N LEU A 15 2.25 -8.49 14.71
CA LEU A 15 1.05 -8.67 15.54
C LEU A 15 1.08 -9.99 16.32
N ILE A 16 1.31 -11.12 15.64
CA ILE A 16 1.37 -12.44 16.30
C ILE A 16 2.48 -12.50 17.35
N ARG A 17 3.65 -11.93 17.04
CA ARG A 17 4.78 -11.86 17.98
C ARG A 17 4.45 -11.03 19.21
N PHE A 18 3.82 -9.87 19.02
CA PHE A 18 3.36 -9.01 20.11
C PHE A 18 2.31 -9.74 20.98
N CYS A 19 1.31 -10.36 20.35
CA CYS A 19 0.31 -11.16 21.06
C CYS A 19 0.97 -12.24 21.93
N ALA A 20 1.92 -13.01 21.40
CA ALA A 20 2.63 -14.06 22.13
C ALA A 20 3.30 -13.54 23.40
N VAL A 21 3.94 -12.37 23.36
CA VAL A 21 4.56 -11.74 24.53
C VAL A 21 3.51 -11.34 25.56
N VAL A 22 2.46 -10.64 25.13
CA VAL A 22 1.41 -10.15 26.03
C VAL A 22 0.73 -11.32 26.75
N VAL A 23 0.30 -12.35 26.02
CA VAL A 23 -0.41 -13.49 26.65
C VAL A 23 0.52 -14.33 27.53
N CYS A 24 1.81 -14.42 27.19
CA CYS A 24 2.82 -15.02 28.06
C CYS A 24 2.93 -14.29 29.40
N LEU A 25 3.03 -12.95 29.38
CA LEU A 25 3.09 -12.13 30.61
C LEU A 25 1.82 -12.27 31.46
N VAL A 26 0.64 -12.31 30.81
CA VAL A 26 -0.64 -12.53 31.51
C VAL A 26 -0.67 -13.89 32.21
N HIS A 27 -0.25 -14.98 31.55
CA HIS A 27 -0.26 -16.30 32.16
C HIS A 27 0.80 -16.43 33.27
N LEU A 28 1.98 -15.80 33.10
CA LEU A 28 2.98 -15.69 34.17
C LEU A 28 2.41 -15.01 35.42
N ALA A 29 1.61 -13.96 35.26
CA ALA A 29 0.96 -13.27 36.38
C ALA A 29 -0.10 -14.14 37.07
N PHE A 30 -0.80 -15.02 36.34
CA PHE A 30 -1.82 -15.91 36.92
C PHE A 30 -1.25 -17.11 37.67
N ILE A 31 -0.02 -17.56 37.39
CA ILE A 31 0.62 -18.69 38.10
C ILE A 31 0.62 -18.51 39.63
N PRO A 32 1.20 -17.43 40.20
CA PRO A 32 1.23 -17.26 41.65
C PRO A 32 -0.16 -17.07 42.26
N ILE A 33 -1.11 -16.46 41.53
CA ILE A 33 -2.49 -16.26 41.98
C ILE A 33 -3.18 -17.62 42.16
N PHE A 34 -3.10 -18.51 41.17
CA PHE A 34 -3.73 -19.83 41.26
C PHE A 34 -3.00 -20.79 42.20
N ALA A 35 -1.67 -20.70 42.28
CA ALA A 35 -0.90 -21.46 43.26
C ALA A 35 -1.26 -21.06 44.70
N GLY A 36 -1.37 -19.75 44.99
CA GLY A 36 -1.71 -19.24 46.32
C GLY A 36 -3.17 -19.48 46.76
N THR A 37 -4.06 -19.77 45.81
CA THR A 37 -5.49 -20.01 46.07
C THR A 37 -5.86 -21.50 46.06
N GLY A 38 -4.88 -22.39 45.93
CA GLY A 38 -5.07 -23.84 45.93
C GLY A 38 -5.59 -24.41 44.60
N VAL A 39 -5.72 -23.60 43.55
CA VAL A 39 -6.17 -24.03 42.22
C VAL A 39 -4.97 -24.50 41.38
N HIS A 40 -4.26 -25.52 41.89
CA HIS A 40 -2.99 -26.00 41.31
C HIS A 40 -3.12 -26.48 39.86
N ALA A 41 -4.29 -27.00 39.47
CA ALA A 41 -4.56 -27.41 38.09
C ALA A 41 -4.46 -26.24 37.09
N LEU A 42 -5.01 -25.07 37.43
CA LEU A 42 -4.89 -23.88 36.56
C LEU A 42 -3.49 -23.26 36.61
N ALA A 43 -2.81 -23.33 37.76
CA ALA A 43 -1.40 -22.90 37.86
C ALA A 43 -0.50 -23.74 36.94
N ALA A 44 -0.65 -25.06 36.95
CA ALA A 44 0.06 -25.96 36.05
C ALA A 44 -0.31 -25.72 34.58
N GLY A 45 -1.60 -25.49 34.30
CA GLY A 45 -2.08 -25.09 32.97
C GLY A 45 -1.39 -23.81 32.47
N ASN A 46 -1.25 -22.79 33.30
CA ASN A 46 -0.54 -21.55 32.93
C ASN A 46 0.94 -21.79 32.62
N VAL A 47 1.62 -22.68 33.33
CA VAL A 47 3.01 -23.05 33.00
C VAL A 47 3.09 -23.65 31.60
N LEU A 48 2.16 -24.55 31.25
CA LEU A 48 2.08 -25.13 29.90
C LEU A 48 1.78 -24.05 28.85
N SER A 49 0.85 -23.14 29.12
CA SER A 49 0.54 -22.04 28.20
C SER A 49 1.74 -21.11 27.99
N VAL A 50 2.53 -20.79 29.04
CA VAL A 50 3.77 -20.02 28.89
C VAL A 50 4.77 -20.69 27.95
N LEU A 51 4.93 -22.02 28.04
CA LEU A 51 5.78 -22.78 27.12
C LEU A 51 5.23 -22.73 25.68
N ALA A 52 3.91 -22.87 25.52
CA ALA A 52 3.25 -22.78 24.23
C ALA A 52 3.39 -21.39 23.59
N TYR A 53 3.28 -20.32 24.37
CA TYR A 53 3.50 -18.95 23.88
C TYR A 53 4.97 -18.66 23.58
N GLY A 54 5.91 -19.23 24.34
CA GLY A 54 7.33 -19.21 24.00
C GLY A 54 7.61 -19.88 22.65
N TYR A 55 6.98 -21.03 22.39
CA TYR A 55 7.03 -21.71 21.10
C TYR A 55 6.41 -20.88 19.97
N ALA A 56 5.24 -20.28 20.21
CA ALA A 56 4.59 -19.40 19.23
C ALA A 56 5.44 -18.16 18.92
N TYR A 57 6.05 -17.54 19.93
CA TYR A 57 6.99 -16.43 19.75
C TYR A 57 8.17 -16.84 18.87
N TRP A 58 8.78 -18.00 19.13
CA TRP A 58 9.86 -18.52 18.30
C TRP A 58 9.41 -18.78 16.86
N GLN A 59 8.21 -19.33 16.65
CA GLN A 59 7.63 -19.53 15.31
C GLN A 59 7.27 -18.23 14.58
N SER A 60 7.13 -17.12 15.29
CA SER A 60 6.90 -15.79 14.69
C SER A 60 8.16 -15.14 14.10
N ARG A 61 9.33 -15.81 14.14
CA ARG A 61 10.58 -15.31 13.52
C ARG A 61 10.47 -15.22 11.98
N PRO A 62 11.35 -14.46 11.29
CA PRO A 62 11.30 -14.30 9.82
C PRO A 62 11.22 -15.61 9.04
N GLN A 63 11.93 -16.64 9.50
CA GLN A 63 11.99 -17.99 8.92
C GLN A 63 11.00 -18.99 9.53
N GLY A 64 10.17 -18.55 10.48
CA GLY A 64 9.25 -19.42 11.22
C GLY A 64 7.86 -19.51 10.58
N ASN A 65 7.04 -20.42 11.10
CA ASN A 65 5.67 -20.61 10.63
C ASN A 65 4.70 -19.74 11.43
N VAL A 66 4.45 -18.52 10.95
CA VAL A 66 3.54 -17.55 11.59
C VAL A 66 2.11 -18.06 11.73
N ARG A 67 1.65 -18.91 10.80
CA ARG A 67 0.32 -19.53 10.88
C ARG A 67 0.24 -20.49 12.05
N LEU A 68 1.26 -21.34 12.22
CA LEU A 68 1.34 -22.24 13.37
C LEU A 68 1.42 -21.47 14.68
N ALA A 69 2.19 -20.37 14.74
CA ALA A 69 2.23 -19.50 15.91
C ALA A 69 0.84 -18.95 16.28
N ALA A 70 0.09 -18.44 15.30
CA ALA A 70 -1.27 -17.94 15.50
C ALA A 70 -2.22 -19.05 15.99
N ASP A 71 -2.06 -20.28 15.49
CA ASP A 71 -2.90 -21.42 15.87
C ASP A 71 -2.64 -21.88 17.29
N VAL A 72 -1.37 -21.94 17.70
CA VAL A 72 -0.98 -22.26 19.08
C VAL A 72 -1.55 -21.21 20.03
N ILE A 73 -1.40 -19.92 19.72
CA ILE A 73 -1.94 -18.84 20.56
C ILE A 73 -3.46 -18.94 20.68
N ALA A 74 -4.16 -19.11 19.54
CA ALA A 74 -5.61 -19.21 19.52
C ALA A 74 -6.11 -20.43 20.31
N LEU A 75 -5.51 -21.60 20.10
CA LEU A 75 -5.92 -22.82 20.77
C LEU A 75 -5.69 -22.73 22.28
N GLU A 76 -4.54 -22.23 22.72
CA GLU A 76 -4.23 -22.05 24.14
C GLU A 76 -5.17 -21.07 24.83
N ILE A 77 -5.40 -19.89 24.25
CA ILE A 77 -6.34 -18.90 24.82
C ILE A 77 -7.73 -19.52 24.95
N GLY A 78 -8.22 -20.20 23.90
CA GLY A 78 -9.54 -20.82 23.89
C GLY A 78 -9.67 -21.93 24.93
N LEU A 79 -8.73 -22.87 24.95
CA LEU A 79 -8.72 -23.99 25.90
C LEU A 79 -8.58 -23.52 27.34
N HIS A 80 -7.67 -22.57 27.60
CA HIS A 80 -7.48 -22.02 28.94
C HIS A 80 -8.71 -21.23 29.41
N ALA A 81 -9.30 -20.40 28.55
CA ALA A 81 -10.52 -19.65 28.91
C ALA A 81 -11.68 -20.58 29.28
N VAL A 82 -11.88 -21.67 28.52
CA VAL A 82 -12.88 -22.71 28.84
C VAL A 82 -12.54 -23.40 30.16
N ALA A 83 -11.30 -23.89 30.32
CA ALA A 83 -10.87 -24.59 31.53
C ALA A 83 -10.99 -23.74 32.80
N ALA A 84 -10.55 -22.48 32.74
CA ALA A 84 -10.67 -21.53 33.84
C ALA A 84 -12.14 -21.25 34.17
N THR A 85 -12.98 -20.99 33.16
CA THR A 85 -14.41 -20.71 33.38
C THR A 85 -15.15 -21.91 34.01
N LEU A 86 -14.80 -23.14 33.63
CA LEU A 86 -15.34 -24.35 34.26
C LEU A 86 -14.82 -24.56 35.68
N ALA A 87 -13.53 -24.27 35.90
CA ALA A 87 -12.87 -24.47 37.19
C ALA A 87 -13.31 -23.48 38.26
N ILE A 88 -13.30 -22.19 37.97
CA ILE A 88 -13.51 -21.12 38.95
C ILE A 88 -14.79 -20.30 38.71
N GLY A 89 -15.53 -20.60 37.64
CA GLY A 89 -16.89 -20.11 37.41
C GLY A 89 -17.00 -18.99 36.39
N TRP A 90 -18.22 -18.78 35.88
CA TRP A 90 -18.55 -17.76 34.88
C TRP A 90 -18.18 -16.34 35.34
N SER A 91 -18.41 -16.03 36.61
CA SER A 91 -18.14 -14.74 37.24
C SER A 91 -16.65 -14.37 37.30
N SER A 92 -15.74 -15.28 36.93
CA SER A 92 -14.31 -14.96 36.81
C SER A 92 -13.95 -14.14 35.56
N GLY A 93 -14.84 -14.06 34.56
CA GLY A 93 -14.63 -13.29 33.34
C GLY A 93 -13.70 -13.91 32.29
N PHE A 94 -13.09 -15.08 32.53
CA PHE A 94 -12.13 -15.68 31.59
C PHE A 94 -12.71 -15.95 30.19
N HIS A 95 -14.00 -16.25 30.10
CA HIS A 95 -14.71 -16.44 28.84
C HIS A 95 -14.68 -15.18 27.93
N TYR A 96 -14.49 -13.97 28.47
CA TYR A 96 -14.31 -12.75 27.66
C TYR A 96 -13.10 -12.85 26.71
N LEU A 97 -12.05 -13.59 27.10
CA LEU A 97 -10.82 -13.72 26.32
C LEU A 97 -11.02 -14.53 25.01
N MET A 98 -12.14 -15.22 24.86
CA MET A 98 -12.51 -15.88 23.60
C MET A 98 -12.98 -14.88 22.53
N ILE A 99 -13.48 -13.71 22.93
CA ILE A 99 -14.09 -12.74 22.00
C ILE A 99 -13.05 -12.11 21.05
N PRO A 100 -11.88 -11.63 21.51
CA PRO A 100 -10.83 -11.09 20.62
C PRO A 100 -10.29 -12.07 19.59
N MET A 101 -10.46 -13.39 19.81
CA MET A 101 -10.01 -14.39 18.84
C MET A 101 -10.77 -14.29 17.50
N VAL A 102 -12.00 -13.78 17.51
CA VAL A 102 -12.82 -13.60 16.30
C VAL A 102 -12.14 -12.64 15.31
N PRO A 103 -11.86 -11.37 15.65
CA PRO A 103 -11.17 -10.47 14.73
C PRO A 103 -9.74 -10.90 14.41
N VAL A 104 -9.01 -11.53 15.35
CA VAL A 104 -7.67 -12.10 15.07
C VAL A 104 -7.74 -13.19 13.99
N CYS A 105 -8.75 -14.06 14.02
CA CYS A 105 -8.98 -15.06 12.98
C CYS A 105 -9.32 -14.40 11.63
N MET A 106 -10.11 -13.33 11.64
CA MET A 106 -10.47 -12.60 10.42
C MET A 106 -9.26 -11.93 9.77
N LEU A 107 -8.32 -11.43 10.56
CA LEU A 107 -7.05 -10.84 10.10
C LEU A 107 -6.11 -11.86 9.42
N SER A 108 -6.33 -13.16 9.60
CA SER A 108 -5.48 -14.19 9.00
C SER A 108 -5.65 -14.24 7.47
N ALA A 109 -4.68 -13.70 6.73
CA ALA A 109 -4.67 -13.72 5.26
C ALA A 109 -4.33 -15.10 4.66
N THR A 110 -3.83 -16.04 5.48
CA THR A 110 -3.34 -17.35 5.02
C THR A 110 -4.43 -18.42 4.97
N ARG A 111 -5.64 -18.12 5.47
CA ARG A 111 -6.76 -19.06 5.52
C ARG A 111 -7.86 -18.70 4.52
N PRO A 112 -8.44 -19.70 3.84
CA PRO A 112 -9.62 -19.45 3.01
C PRO A 112 -10.77 -18.92 3.87
N ARG A 113 -11.63 -18.09 3.27
CA ARG A 113 -12.76 -17.46 3.96
C ARG A 113 -13.66 -18.48 4.67
N ALA A 114 -13.93 -19.62 4.04
CA ALA A 114 -14.74 -20.69 4.63
C ALA A 114 -14.13 -21.25 5.93
N ALA A 115 -12.82 -21.52 5.96
CA ALA A 115 -12.14 -22.00 7.17
C ALA A 115 -12.19 -20.97 8.31
N ARG A 116 -12.01 -19.69 7.99
CA ARG A 116 -12.13 -18.60 8.96
C ARG A 116 -13.54 -18.52 9.56
N MET A 117 -14.57 -18.60 8.71
CA MET A 117 -15.97 -18.62 9.17
C MET A 117 -16.26 -19.84 10.04
N GLY A 118 -15.74 -21.02 9.68
CA GLY A 118 -15.88 -22.23 10.49
C GLY A 118 -15.26 -22.07 11.89
N ILE A 119 -14.05 -21.50 11.99
CA ILE A 119 -13.39 -21.24 13.28
C ILE A 119 -14.23 -20.27 14.14
N VAL A 120 -14.72 -19.17 13.56
CA VAL A 120 -15.57 -18.22 14.29
C VAL A 120 -16.83 -18.90 14.80
N LEU A 121 -17.49 -19.71 13.96
CA LEU A 121 -18.68 -20.45 14.38
C LEU A 121 -18.36 -21.40 15.55
N CYS A 122 -17.24 -22.12 15.50
CA CYS A 122 -16.80 -22.99 16.60
C CYS A 122 -16.57 -22.20 17.90
N ILE A 123 -15.89 -21.04 17.83
CA ILE A 123 -15.65 -20.17 19.00
C ILE A 123 -16.98 -19.66 19.57
N SER A 124 -17.91 -19.20 18.72
CA SER A 124 -19.21 -18.71 19.13
C SER A 124 -20.07 -19.80 19.77
N LEU A 125 -20.11 -21.00 19.19
CA LEU A 125 -20.82 -22.15 19.76
C LEU A 125 -20.21 -22.60 21.08
N ALA A 126 -18.88 -22.61 21.19
CA ALA A 126 -18.19 -22.92 22.45
C ALA A 126 -18.52 -21.90 23.54
N TYR A 127 -18.55 -20.60 23.21
CA TYR A 127 -18.90 -19.54 24.15
C TYR A 127 -20.34 -19.68 24.66
N ILE A 128 -21.31 -19.92 23.76
CA ILE A 128 -22.72 -20.11 24.12
C ILE A 128 -22.91 -21.40 24.93
N GLY A 129 -22.25 -22.49 24.51
CA GLY A 129 -22.28 -23.77 25.22
C GLY A 129 -21.70 -23.64 26.64
N LEU A 130 -20.61 -22.91 26.80
CA LEU A 130 -20.00 -22.62 28.09
C LEU A 130 -20.96 -21.81 28.99
N ARG A 131 -21.64 -20.78 28.45
CA ARG A 131 -22.67 -20.03 29.19
C ARG A 131 -23.80 -20.93 29.68
N PHE A 132 -24.29 -21.80 28.81
CA PHE A 132 -25.38 -22.74 29.11
C PHE A 132 -24.97 -23.80 30.14
N TRP A 133 -23.72 -24.26 30.08
CA TRP A 133 -23.18 -25.21 31.04
C TRP A 133 -23.00 -24.57 32.42
N SER A 134 -22.35 -23.41 32.47
CA SER A 134 -22.07 -22.69 33.72
C SER A 134 -23.34 -22.15 34.39
N SER A 135 -24.47 -22.03 33.69
CA SER A 135 -25.75 -21.70 34.33
C SER A 135 -26.40 -22.88 35.06
N ARG A 136 -25.96 -24.12 34.78
CA ARG A 136 -26.51 -25.35 35.37
C ARG A 136 -25.58 -26.02 36.37
N HIS A 137 -24.28 -25.77 36.27
CA HIS A 137 -23.27 -26.45 37.08
C HIS A 137 -22.45 -25.43 37.88
N PRO A 138 -22.29 -25.63 39.20
CA PRO A 138 -21.39 -24.81 40.00
C PRO A 138 -19.93 -25.06 39.61
N PRO A 139 -19.02 -24.09 39.88
CA PRO A 139 -17.59 -24.28 39.61
C PRO A 139 -16.96 -25.33 40.54
N PHE A 140 -15.88 -25.96 40.07
CA PHE A 140 -15.11 -26.94 40.84
C PHE A 140 -14.42 -26.33 42.07
N TYR A 141 -13.96 -25.08 41.93
CA TYR A 141 -13.26 -24.33 42.97
C TYR A 141 -14.07 -23.08 43.31
N ARG A 142 -14.25 -22.83 44.62
CA ARG A 142 -14.89 -21.61 45.11
C ARG A 142 -13.81 -20.64 45.59
N LEU A 143 -13.72 -19.50 44.93
CA LEU A 143 -12.84 -18.39 45.30
C LEU A 143 -13.64 -17.33 46.06
N SER A 144 -12.94 -16.42 46.73
CA SER A 144 -13.59 -15.26 47.36
C SER A 144 -14.17 -14.31 46.30
N ASP A 145 -15.28 -13.66 46.61
CA ASP A 145 -15.94 -12.72 45.68
C ASP A 145 -15.00 -11.58 45.26
N GLY A 146 -14.19 -11.07 46.18
CA GLY A 146 -13.20 -10.04 45.88
C GLY A 146 -12.13 -10.50 44.87
N LEU A 147 -11.70 -11.76 44.94
CA LEU A 147 -10.76 -12.31 43.96
C LEU A 147 -11.44 -12.56 42.61
N LEU A 148 -12.67 -13.07 42.59
CA LEU A 148 -13.43 -13.25 41.35
C LEU A 148 -13.63 -11.93 40.63
N GLN A 149 -13.99 -10.87 41.36
CA GLN A 149 -14.14 -9.53 40.81
C GLN A 149 -12.82 -8.97 40.28
N ALA A 150 -11.71 -9.18 40.99
CA ALA A 150 -10.38 -8.76 40.52
C ALA A 150 -9.98 -9.49 39.23
N LEU A 151 -10.24 -10.79 39.14
CA LEU A 151 -10.01 -11.59 37.93
C LEU A 151 -10.89 -11.11 36.77
N GLU A 152 -12.16 -10.82 37.03
CA GLU A 152 -13.10 -10.32 36.03
C GLU A 152 -12.63 -8.98 35.46
N TYR A 153 -12.27 -8.02 36.32
CA TYR A 153 -11.73 -6.74 35.88
C TYR A 153 -10.40 -6.89 35.12
N GLY A 154 -9.53 -7.81 35.54
CA GLY A 154 -8.31 -8.13 34.81
C GLY A 154 -8.60 -8.68 33.40
N CYS A 155 -9.59 -9.57 33.27
CA CYS A 155 -10.04 -10.10 31.98
C CYS A 155 -10.66 -9.01 31.09
N LEU A 156 -11.44 -8.09 31.65
CA LEU A 156 -12.02 -6.96 30.91
C LEU A 156 -10.94 -5.98 30.45
N VAL A 157 -9.96 -5.64 31.30
CA VAL A 157 -8.82 -4.81 30.88
C VAL A 157 -8.07 -5.47 29.73
N THR A 158 -7.81 -6.78 29.85
CA THR A 158 -7.15 -7.56 28.79
C THR A 158 -7.97 -7.58 27.49
N LEU A 159 -9.29 -7.73 27.59
CA LEU A 159 -10.23 -7.65 26.46
C LEU A 159 -10.14 -6.31 25.73
N PHE A 160 -10.22 -5.20 26.47
CA PHE A 160 -10.17 -3.86 25.86
C PHE A 160 -8.80 -3.56 25.25
N LEU A 161 -7.70 -3.94 25.91
CA LEU A 161 -6.35 -3.80 25.36
C LEU A 161 -6.18 -4.63 24.08
N ALA A 162 -6.76 -5.84 24.02
CA ALA A 162 -6.76 -6.64 22.81
C ALA A 162 -7.51 -5.94 21.68
N PHE A 163 -8.70 -5.38 21.93
CA PHE A 163 -9.45 -4.63 20.92
C PHE A 163 -8.74 -3.36 20.46
N ILE A 164 -8.12 -2.59 21.36
CA ILE A 164 -7.33 -1.40 21.00
C ILE A 164 -6.18 -1.80 20.09
N THR A 165 -5.43 -2.85 20.46
CA THR A 165 -4.31 -3.35 19.65
C THR A 165 -4.77 -3.80 18.26
N ILE A 166 -5.85 -4.57 18.20
CA ILE A 166 -6.41 -5.08 16.95
C ILE A 166 -6.91 -3.91 16.07
N ALA A 167 -7.59 -2.93 16.66
CA ALA A 167 -8.12 -1.76 15.95
C ALA A 167 -6.99 -0.90 15.36
N LEU A 168 -5.95 -0.60 16.14
CA LEU A 168 -4.77 0.14 15.66
C LEU A 168 -4.10 -0.60 14.50
N ARG A 169 -3.91 -1.91 14.61
CA ARG A 169 -3.30 -2.72 13.53
C ARG A 169 -4.18 -2.81 12.29
N TYR A 170 -5.49 -2.91 12.46
CA TYR A 170 -6.43 -2.90 11.35
C TYR A 170 -6.40 -1.55 10.61
N HIS A 171 -6.29 -0.45 11.35
CA HIS A 171 -6.13 0.89 10.78
C HIS A 171 -4.84 0.99 9.96
N ASP A 172 -3.69 0.59 10.53
CA ASP A 172 -2.39 0.60 9.83
C ASP A 172 -2.47 -0.17 8.50
N ILE A 173 -3.04 -1.39 8.52
CA ILE A 173 -3.20 -2.25 7.34
C ILE A 173 -4.08 -1.59 6.27
N ILE A 174 -5.17 -0.93 6.66
CA ILE A 174 -6.07 -0.26 5.72
C ILE A 174 -5.39 0.94 5.09
N VAL A 175 -4.70 1.76 5.89
CA VAL A 175 -4.00 2.95 5.39
C VAL A 175 -2.92 2.54 4.39
N GLU A 176 -2.10 1.56 4.73
CA GLU A 176 -1.04 1.05 3.85
C GLU A 176 -1.62 0.48 2.54
N ALA A 177 -2.65 -0.38 2.63
CA ALA A 177 -3.31 -0.92 1.44
C ALA A 177 -3.92 0.18 0.55
N HIS A 178 -4.50 1.21 1.16
CA HIS A 178 -5.06 2.34 0.43
C HIS A 178 -3.98 3.21 -0.21
N GLU A 179 -2.85 3.44 0.44
CA GLU A 179 -1.71 4.16 -0.13
C GLU A 179 -1.10 3.40 -1.30
N MET A 180 -0.92 2.09 -1.18
CA MET A 180 -0.43 1.25 -2.29
C MET A 180 -1.39 1.28 -3.49
N LEU A 181 -2.69 1.11 -3.24
CA LEU A 181 -3.72 1.24 -4.28
C LEU A 181 -3.70 2.62 -4.92
N ARG A 182 -3.49 3.69 -4.15
CA ARG A 182 -3.39 5.06 -4.67
C ARG A 182 -2.13 5.27 -5.50
N HIS A 183 -0.99 4.72 -5.08
CA HIS A 183 0.26 4.81 -5.82
C HIS A 183 0.11 4.08 -7.16
N GLU A 184 -0.30 2.81 -7.15
CA GLU A 184 -0.56 2.03 -8.37
C GLU A 184 -1.64 2.67 -9.26
N ALA A 185 -2.64 3.34 -8.68
CA ALA A 185 -3.67 4.02 -9.43
C ALA A 185 -3.24 5.35 -10.07
N PHE A 186 -2.13 5.96 -9.64
CA PHE A 186 -1.75 7.33 -10.03
C PHE A 186 -0.36 7.50 -10.64
N THR A 187 0.54 6.54 -10.49
CA THR A 187 1.87 6.57 -11.09
C THR A 187 2.06 5.48 -12.14
N ASP A 188 3.01 5.69 -13.05
CA ASP A 188 3.53 4.68 -13.95
C ASP A 188 4.58 3.84 -13.23
N PRO A 189 4.45 2.50 -13.17
CA PRO A 189 5.31 1.64 -12.36
C PRO A 189 6.76 1.56 -12.86
N LEU A 190 7.03 1.88 -14.13
CA LEU A 190 8.39 1.83 -14.68
C LEU A 190 9.19 3.08 -14.34
N THR A 191 8.56 4.26 -14.49
CA THR A 191 9.24 5.56 -14.40
C THR A 191 8.99 6.27 -13.07
N GLY A 192 7.87 6.00 -12.41
CA GLY A 192 7.38 6.77 -11.27
C GLY A 192 6.66 8.08 -11.66
N ALA A 193 6.57 8.40 -12.95
CA ALA A 193 5.81 9.55 -13.45
C ALA A 193 4.32 9.42 -13.10
N LEU A 194 3.56 10.52 -13.16
CA LEU A 194 2.10 10.41 -13.09
C LEU A 194 1.58 9.56 -14.26
N ASN A 195 0.46 8.88 -14.05
CA ASN A 195 -0.27 8.26 -15.16
C ASN A 195 -1.34 9.21 -15.71
N ARG A 196 -1.89 8.85 -16.89
CA ARG A 196 -2.92 9.66 -17.59
C ARG A 196 -4.08 10.06 -16.66
N ARG A 197 -4.54 9.13 -15.82
CA ARG A 197 -5.67 9.33 -14.90
C ARG A 197 -5.35 10.41 -13.86
N ARG A 198 -4.16 10.38 -13.28
CA ARG A 198 -3.77 11.38 -12.27
C ARG A 198 -3.59 12.75 -12.87
N LEU A 199 -2.97 12.85 -14.05
CA LEU A 199 -2.80 14.15 -14.71
C LEU A 199 -4.16 14.77 -15.08
N ALA A 200 -5.12 13.97 -15.56
CA ALA A 200 -6.47 14.45 -15.84
C ALA A 200 -7.16 15.05 -14.60
N GLN A 201 -7.01 14.42 -13.42
CA GLN A 201 -7.53 14.97 -12.16
C GLN A 201 -6.88 16.30 -11.78
N VAL A 202 -5.56 16.39 -11.94
CA VAL A 202 -4.80 17.61 -11.62
C VAL A 202 -5.18 18.75 -12.56
N ALA A 203 -5.35 18.46 -13.86
CA ALA A 203 -5.76 19.45 -14.85
C ALA A 203 -7.19 19.98 -14.64
N THR A 204 -8.05 19.26 -13.93
CA THR A 204 -9.42 19.71 -13.59
C THR A 204 -9.52 20.54 -12.33
N LEU A 205 -8.44 20.67 -11.54
CA LEU A 205 -8.46 21.53 -10.37
C LEU A 205 -8.65 22.98 -10.84
N PRO A 206 -9.60 23.73 -10.25
CA PRO A 206 -9.92 25.07 -10.72
C PRO A 206 -8.64 25.91 -10.66
N PRO A 207 -8.16 26.45 -11.80
CA PRO A 207 -7.08 27.42 -11.76
C PRO A 207 -7.54 28.60 -10.91
N ALA A 208 -6.59 29.25 -10.22
CA ALA A 208 -6.86 30.61 -9.76
C ALA A 208 -7.30 31.42 -10.98
N ALA A 209 -8.35 32.24 -10.85
CA ALA A 209 -8.84 33.07 -11.95
C ALA A 209 -7.65 33.79 -12.62
N ASP A 210 -7.64 33.81 -13.95
CA ASP A 210 -6.58 34.41 -14.80
C ASP A 210 -5.22 33.70 -14.87
N THR A 211 -5.12 32.43 -14.46
CA THR A 211 -3.85 31.69 -14.61
C THR A 211 -3.78 30.88 -15.92
N HIS A 212 -2.87 31.27 -16.81
CA HIS A 212 -2.52 30.51 -18.02
C HIS A 212 -1.72 29.27 -17.65
N SER A 213 -2.01 28.13 -18.29
CA SER A 213 -1.18 26.93 -18.19
C SER A 213 -0.63 26.56 -19.55
N ALA A 214 0.50 25.87 -19.58
CA ALA A 214 1.08 25.33 -20.80
C ALA A 214 1.21 23.81 -20.71
N LEU A 215 1.21 23.16 -21.87
CA LEU A 215 1.27 21.72 -22.01
C LEU A 215 2.33 21.36 -23.04
N LEU A 216 3.25 20.47 -22.64
CA LEU A 216 4.27 19.91 -23.52
C LEU A 216 3.96 18.43 -23.70
N LEU A 217 3.74 18.00 -24.95
CA LEU A 217 3.73 16.59 -25.31
C LEU A 217 5.09 16.24 -25.91
N CYS A 218 5.81 15.37 -25.23
CA CYS A 218 7.16 14.94 -25.56
C CYS A 218 7.15 13.50 -26.03
N ASP A 219 7.89 13.20 -27.09
CA ASP A 219 8.01 11.84 -27.64
C ASP A 219 9.47 11.56 -27.99
N LEU A 220 9.96 10.42 -27.50
CA LEU A 220 11.33 9.97 -27.74
C LEU A 220 11.52 9.53 -29.19
N ASP A 221 12.42 10.21 -29.89
CA ASP A 221 12.68 9.95 -31.29
C ASP A 221 13.30 8.56 -31.47
N HIS A 222 12.77 7.80 -32.43
CA HIS A 222 13.30 6.49 -32.81
C HIS A 222 13.35 5.45 -31.66
N PHE A 223 12.55 5.61 -30.61
CA PHE A 223 12.57 4.70 -29.45
C PHE A 223 12.26 3.23 -29.80
N LYS A 224 11.40 2.98 -30.80
CA LYS A 224 11.22 1.63 -31.35
C LYS A 224 12.53 1.01 -31.85
N LEU A 225 13.38 1.76 -32.55
CA LEU A 225 14.68 1.26 -33.02
C LEU A 225 15.61 0.92 -31.85
N VAL A 226 15.54 1.68 -30.75
CA VAL A 226 16.28 1.36 -29.52
C VAL A 226 15.83 0.01 -28.96
N ASN A 227 14.52 -0.24 -28.88
CA ASN A 227 14.01 -1.54 -28.44
C ASN A 227 14.39 -2.68 -29.39
N ASP A 228 14.29 -2.46 -30.70
CA ASP A 228 14.59 -3.47 -31.70
C ASP A 228 16.08 -3.83 -31.72
N GLN A 229 16.98 -2.87 -31.47
CA GLN A 229 18.43 -3.07 -31.50
C GLN A 229 19.02 -3.55 -30.17
N TYR A 230 18.54 -3.02 -29.04
CA TYR A 230 19.14 -3.23 -27.71
C TYR A 230 18.23 -3.99 -26.73
N GLY A 231 16.99 -4.28 -27.12
CA GLY A 231 16.00 -4.98 -26.31
C GLY A 231 15.24 -4.08 -25.35
N HIS A 232 14.07 -4.55 -24.92
CA HIS A 232 13.15 -3.80 -24.06
C HIS A 232 13.77 -3.36 -22.72
N SER A 233 14.68 -4.14 -22.14
CA SER A 233 15.36 -3.76 -20.90
C SER A 233 16.23 -2.50 -21.03
N VAL A 234 16.75 -2.23 -22.23
CA VAL A 234 17.48 -0.98 -22.51
C VAL A 234 16.49 0.15 -22.78
N GLY A 235 15.40 -0.12 -23.50
CA GLY A 235 14.31 0.85 -23.66
C GLY A 235 13.76 1.34 -22.31
N ASP A 236 13.58 0.44 -21.35
CA ASP A 236 13.14 0.76 -19.99
C ASP A 236 14.11 1.71 -19.27
N GLN A 237 15.43 1.47 -19.39
CA GLN A 237 16.45 2.36 -18.84
C GLN A 237 16.44 3.74 -19.51
N VAL A 238 16.19 3.78 -20.82
CA VAL A 238 16.06 5.03 -21.58
C VAL A 238 14.86 5.84 -21.10
N LEU A 239 13.71 5.20 -20.86
CA LEU A 239 12.52 5.86 -20.32
C LEU A 239 12.77 6.42 -18.91
N GLN A 240 13.45 5.67 -18.05
CA GLN A 240 13.81 6.12 -16.70
C GLN A 240 14.83 7.26 -16.73
N ALA A 241 15.79 7.24 -17.66
CA ALA A 241 16.72 8.34 -17.86
C ALA A 241 16.00 9.60 -18.38
N PHE A 242 15.09 9.45 -19.35
CA PHE A 242 14.30 10.54 -19.88
C PHE A 242 13.39 11.17 -18.82
N TYR A 243 12.74 10.36 -17.97
CA TYR A 243 11.97 10.87 -16.85
C TYR A 243 12.82 11.70 -15.86
N ARG A 244 14.04 11.28 -15.56
CA ARG A 244 14.96 12.08 -14.72
C ARG A 244 15.31 13.42 -15.36
N GLN A 245 15.55 13.44 -16.67
CA GLN A 245 15.80 14.69 -17.41
C GLN A 245 14.59 15.63 -17.41
N LEU A 246 13.38 15.08 -17.51
CA LEU A 246 12.14 15.84 -17.34
C LEU A 246 12.09 16.50 -15.96
N LEU A 247 12.35 15.74 -14.89
CA LEU A 247 12.34 16.27 -13.53
C LEU A 247 13.37 17.40 -13.32
N GLU A 248 14.60 17.25 -13.84
CA GLU A 248 15.64 18.29 -13.79
C GLU A 248 15.25 19.56 -14.55
N CYS A 249 14.40 19.43 -15.58
CA CYS A 249 13.92 20.54 -16.38
C CYS A 249 12.61 21.16 -15.87
N THR A 250 11.98 20.60 -14.85
CA THR A 250 10.68 21.06 -14.29
C THR A 250 10.83 21.56 -12.86
N ARG A 251 9.92 22.44 -12.42
CA ARG A 251 9.84 22.86 -11.01
C ARG A 251 8.91 21.95 -10.21
N GLY A 252 8.99 22.01 -8.88
CA GLY A 252 8.17 21.17 -7.99
C GLY A 252 6.64 21.36 -8.12
N GLY A 253 6.18 22.45 -8.75
CA GLY A 253 4.76 22.68 -9.05
C GLY A 253 4.30 22.18 -10.43
N ASP A 254 5.21 21.67 -11.26
CA ASP A 254 4.88 21.12 -12.56
C ASP A 254 4.53 19.62 -12.44
N HIS A 255 3.81 19.10 -13.43
CA HIS A 255 3.34 17.71 -13.40
C HIS A 255 3.81 16.94 -14.63
N VAL A 256 4.65 15.94 -14.42
CA VAL A 256 5.16 15.05 -15.47
C VAL A 256 4.37 13.74 -15.45
N CYS A 257 3.75 13.43 -16.59
CA CYS A 257 2.96 12.23 -16.80
C CYS A 257 3.57 11.37 -17.89
N ARG A 258 3.66 10.06 -17.69
CA ARG A 258 3.87 9.15 -18.82
C ARG A 258 2.55 9.00 -19.56
N TRP A 259 2.44 9.66 -20.70
CA TRP A 259 1.23 9.68 -21.49
C TRP A 259 1.15 8.44 -22.36
N GLY A 260 2.23 7.86 -22.88
CA GLY A 260 2.17 6.70 -23.77
C GLY A 260 3.26 5.69 -23.47
N GLY A 261 3.54 4.81 -24.43
CA GLY A 261 4.69 3.91 -24.34
C GLY A 261 6.00 4.69 -24.24
N GLU A 262 6.20 5.64 -25.15
CA GLU A 262 7.38 6.51 -25.27
C GLU A 262 7.05 8.01 -25.13
N GLU A 263 5.79 8.32 -24.84
CA GLU A 263 5.28 9.69 -24.77
C GLU A 263 5.14 10.16 -23.32
N PHE A 264 5.52 11.41 -23.07
CA PHE A 264 5.36 12.08 -21.79
C PHE A 264 4.63 13.40 -21.99
N LEU A 265 3.72 13.71 -21.07
CA LEU A 265 2.96 14.95 -21.05
C LEU A 265 3.37 15.75 -19.81
N VAL A 266 3.79 16.99 -20.01
CA VAL A 266 4.18 17.91 -18.93
C VAL A 266 3.16 19.03 -18.86
N LEU A 267 2.45 19.12 -17.75
CA LEU A 267 1.59 20.24 -17.42
C LEU A 267 2.42 21.25 -16.62
N LEU A 268 2.47 22.49 -17.11
CA LEU A 268 3.11 23.64 -16.48
C LEU A 268 2.01 24.61 -16.01
N PRO A 269 1.49 24.48 -14.78
CA PRO A 269 0.48 25.39 -14.25
C PRO A 269 1.04 26.82 -14.20
N GLN A 270 0.19 27.84 -14.35
CA GLN A 270 0.60 29.25 -14.17
C GLN A 270 1.86 29.62 -14.98
N THR A 271 1.89 29.19 -16.24
CA THR A 271 3.04 29.33 -17.14
C THR A 271 2.56 29.84 -18.49
N ASP A 272 3.10 30.98 -18.92
CA ASP A 272 2.87 31.51 -20.27
C ASP A 272 3.67 30.72 -21.33
N MET A 273 3.32 30.94 -22.60
CA MET A 273 3.96 30.22 -23.71
C MET A 273 5.44 30.57 -23.90
N ALA A 274 5.89 31.77 -23.52
CA ALA A 274 7.29 32.16 -23.66
C ALA A 274 8.17 31.37 -22.67
N VAL A 275 7.73 31.27 -21.42
CA VAL A 275 8.39 30.45 -20.40
C VAL A 275 8.31 28.97 -20.75
N ALA A 276 7.15 28.50 -21.22
CA ALA A 276 6.99 27.11 -21.62
C ALA A 276 7.91 26.71 -22.79
N ARG A 277 8.15 27.61 -23.75
CA ARG A 277 9.16 27.41 -24.80
C ARG A 277 10.56 27.24 -24.20
N MET A 278 10.96 28.09 -23.26
CA MET A 278 12.28 27.96 -22.62
C MET A 278 12.43 26.59 -21.93
N VAL A 279 11.40 26.10 -21.26
CA VAL A 279 11.39 24.76 -20.65
C VAL A 279 11.54 23.67 -21.72
N ALA A 280 10.76 23.75 -22.81
CA ALA A 280 10.81 22.78 -23.90
C ALA A 280 12.18 22.73 -24.60
N TYR A 281 12.77 23.89 -24.91
CA TYR A 281 14.09 23.97 -25.54
C TYR A 281 15.20 23.48 -24.61
N ARG A 282 15.12 23.80 -23.31
CA ARG A 282 16.03 23.27 -22.30
C ARG A 282 15.94 21.75 -22.22
N LEU A 283 14.73 21.20 -22.13
CA LEU A 283 14.49 19.75 -22.10
C LEU A 283 15.12 19.07 -23.33
N ARG A 284 14.77 19.54 -24.53
CA ARG A 284 15.30 18.99 -25.79
C ARG A 284 16.83 19.00 -25.81
N ALA A 285 17.44 20.12 -25.42
CA ALA A 285 18.89 20.26 -25.39
C ALA A 285 19.57 19.47 -24.26
N SER A 286 18.87 19.17 -23.17
CA SER A 286 19.36 18.32 -22.08
C SER A 286 19.39 16.86 -22.53
N VAL A 287 18.29 16.40 -23.11
CA VAL A 287 18.15 15.01 -23.59
C VAL A 287 19.16 14.69 -24.68
N GLU A 288 19.34 15.58 -25.66
CA GLU A 288 20.33 15.42 -26.73
C GLU A 288 21.78 15.26 -26.22
N ARG A 289 22.12 15.85 -25.08
CA ARG A 289 23.47 15.80 -24.50
C ARG A 289 23.66 14.68 -23.49
N THR A 290 22.58 14.13 -22.96
CA THR A 290 22.63 13.07 -21.95
C THR A 290 22.64 11.71 -22.64
N SER A 291 23.68 10.92 -22.36
CA SER A 291 23.75 9.53 -22.82
C SER A 291 23.26 8.55 -21.75
N VAL A 292 22.74 7.41 -22.20
CA VAL A 292 22.46 6.24 -21.37
C VAL A 292 23.61 5.25 -21.53
N ARG A 293 24.29 4.92 -20.43
CA ARG A 293 25.41 3.97 -20.45
C ARG A 293 24.89 2.54 -20.48
N LEU A 294 25.21 1.81 -21.54
CA LEU A 294 24.83 0.41 -21.70
C LEU A 294 25.73 -0.53 -20.88
N LEU A 295 25.27 -1.75 -20.64
CA LEU A 295 26.07 -2.80 -19.97
C LEU A 295 27.35 -3.16 -20.75
N SER A 296 27.34 -2.98 -22.07
CA SER A 296 28.51 -3.12 -22.93
C SER A 296 29.57 -2.03 -22.71
N GLY A 297 29.23 -0.95 -21.99
CA GLY A 297 30.05 0.24 -21.80
C GLY A 297 29.85 1.32 -22.88
N GLU A 298 29.09 1.03 -23.93
CA GLU A 298 28.70 1.97 -24.99
C GLU A 298 27.78 3.08 -24.45
N LEU A 299 27.86 4.27 -25.05
CA LEU A 299 27.01 5.42 -24.73
C LEU A 299 25.92 5.55 -25.80
N LEU A 300 24.67 5.37 -25.40
CA LEU A 300 23.50 5.55 -26.26
C LEU A 300 22.99 6.99 -26.12
N PHE A 301 22.90 7.71 -27.24
CA PHE A 301 22.30 9.04 -27.31
C PHE A 301 20.92 8.96 -27.94
N ILE A 302 19.97 9.70 -27.37
CA ILE A 302 18.60 9.80 -27.86
C ILE A 302 18.20 11.27 -27.99
N THR A 303 17.22 11.54 -28.85
CA THR A 303 16.62 12.87 -28.97
C THR A 303 15.14 12.80 -28.65
N VAL A 304 14.53 13.98 -28.47
CA VAL A 304 13.11 14.12 -28.18
C VAL A 304 12.53 15.19 -29.09
N THR A 305 11.35 14.93 -29.63
CA THR A 305 10.54 15.96 -30.28
C THR A 305 9.45 16.41 -29.29
N VAL A 306 9.18 17.71 -29.24
CA VAL A 306 8.25 18.32 -28.28
C VAL A 306 7.19 19.15 -29.02
N GLY A 307 5.92 18.81 -28.82
CA GLY A 307 4.77 19.64 -29.18
C GLY A 307 4.34 20.49 -28.00
N LEU A 308 4.24 21.80 -28.20
CA LEU A 308 3.92 22.78 -27.16
C LEU A 308 2.59 23.48 -27.47
N THR A 309 1.73 23.62 -26.46
CA THR A 309 0.47 24.36 -26.57
C THR A 309 0.11 25.06 -25.26
N HIS A 310 -0.70 26.10 -25.36
CA HIS A 310 -1.42 26.67 -24.22
C HIS A 310 -2.58 25.73 -23.82
N LEU A 311 -2.90 25.71 -22.51
CA LEU A 311 -4.11 25.13 -21.92
C LEU A 311 -4.91 26.25 -21.27
N GLY A 312 -6.11 26.51 -21.81
CA GLY A 312 -6.96 27.61 -21.37
C GLY A 312 -7.72 27.35 -20.06
N PRO A 313 -8.14 28.41 -19.35
CA PRO A 313 -9.02 28.26 -18.19
C PRO A 313 -10.32 27.52 -18.57
N GLY A 314 -10.62 26.43 -17.86
CA GLY A 314 -11.81 25.61 -18.11
C GLY A 314 -11.76 24.76 -19.38
N GLU A 315 -10.64 24.77 -20.12
CA GLU A 315 -10.47 23.96 -21.31
C GLU A 315 -10.29 22.47 -20.93
N PRO A 316 -10.99 21.53 -21.60
CA PRO A 316 -10.73 20.10 -21.43
C PRO A 316 -9.28 19.74 -21.79
N LEU A 317 -8.58 19.03 -20.90
CA LEU A 317 -7.19 18.59 -21.13
C LEU A 317 -7.01 17.90 -22.50
N GLN A 318 -7.97 17.07 -22.90
CA GLN A 318 -7.91 16.32 -24.15
C GLN A 318 -7.83 17.22 -25.40
N ALA A 319 -8.47 18.39 -25.37
CA ALA A 319 -8.43 19.33 -26.48
C ALA A 319 -7.04 19.97 -26.63
N ALA A 320 -6.40 20.32 -25.51
CA ALA A 320 -5.02 20.79 -25.50
C ALA A 320 -4.05 19.68 -25.94
N VAL A 321 -4.23 18.43 -25.47
CA VAL A 321 -3.41 17.29 -25.90
C VAL A 321 -3.46 17.12 -27.42
N HIS A 322 -4.64 17.25 -28.03
CA HIS A 322 -4.77 17.15 -29.50
C HIS A 322 -3.95 18.23 -30.22
N ARG A 323 -3.96 19.49 -29.75
CA ARG A 323 -3.11 20.55 -30.35
C ARG A 323 -1.62 20.29 -30.15
N ALA A 324 -1.24 19.77 -28.99
CA ALA A 324 0.15 19.40 -28.72
C ALA A 324 0.62 18.28 -29.65
N ASP A 325 -0.25 17.29 -29.92
CA ASP A 325 0.01 16.19 -30.84
C ASP A 325 0.21 16.67 -32.28
N GLU A 326 -0.64 17.58 -32.77
CA GLU A 326 -0.44 18.18 -34.10
C GLU A 326 0.88 18.94 -34.22
N ALA A 327 1.29 19.65 -33.17
CA ALA A 327 2.58 20.33 -33.12
C ALA A 327 3.74 19.31 -33.10
N LEU A 328 3.63 18.27 -32.27
CA LEU A 328 4.61 17.19 -32.18
C LEU A 328 4.80 16.50 -33.54
N TYR A 329 3.69 16.19 -34.22
CA TYR A 329 3.69 15.58 -35.56
C TYR A 329 4.45 16.45 -36.58
N ARG A 330 4.22 17.77 -36.59
CA ARG A 330 5.00 18.71 -37.44
C ARG A 330 6.50 18.62 -37.14
N GLY A 331 6.88 18.51 -35.87
CA GLY A 331 8.28 18.41 -35.47
C GLY A 331 8.92 17.12 -35.96
N LYS A 332 8.20 15.99 -35.85
CA LYS A 332 8.67 14.71 -36.38
C LYS A 332 8.81 14.75 -37.91
N ALA A 333 7.87 15.38 -38.61
CA ALA A 333 7.92 15.54 -40.06
C ALA A 333 9.05 16.50 -40.52
N ALA A 334 9.37 17.52 -39.72
CA ALA A 334 10.43 18.48 -39.98
C ALA A 334 11.85 17.97 -39.66
N GLY A 335 12.01 16.68 -39.32
CA GLY A 335 13.31 16.06 -39.08
C GLY A 335 13.60 15.70 -37.62
N ARG A 336 12.59 15.73 -36.73
CA ARG A 336 12.71 15.35 -35.30
C ARG A 336 13.67 16.25 -34.51
N ASN A 337 13.91 15.93 -33.24
CA ASN A 337 14.78 16.68 -32.33
C ASN A 337 14.45 18.19 -32.32
N GLN A 338 13.17 18.51 -32.24
CA GLN A 338 12.65 19.87 -32.42
C GLN A 338 11.55 20.19 -31.42
N VAL A 339 11.37 21.49 -31.18
CA VAL A 339 10.25 22.04 -30.43
C VAL A 339 9.32 22.74 -31.42
N GLN A 340 8.05 22.36 -31.44
CA GLN A 340 7.03 22.97 -32.28
C GLN A 340 5.90 23.51 -31.42
N ASP A 341 5.41 24.71 -31.76
CA ASP A 341 4.30 25.35 -31.07
C ASP A 341 3.00 25.21 -31.89
N SER A 342 1.90 24.94 -31.21
CA SER A 342 0.54 24.89 -31.76
C SER A 342 0.11 26.20 -32.44
N THR A 343 0.68 27.35 -32.05
CA THR A 343 0.28 28.69 -32.52
C THR A 343 0.98 29.15 -33.80
N VAL A 344 1.98 28.41 -34.29
CA VAL A 344 2.64 28.74 -35.56
C VAL A 344 1.75 28.21 -36.70
N GLU A 345 1.07 29.12 -37.39
CA GLU A 345 0.23 28.83 -38.55
C GLU A 345 0.99 27.97 -39.58
N ARG A 346 0.28 27.01 -40.20
CA ARG A 346 0.75 26.31 -41.40
C ARG A 346 1.24 27.37 -42.41
N PRO A 347 2.44 27.25 -43.00
CA PRO A 347 2.67 27.86 -44.28
C PRO A 347 1.63 27.24 -45.23
N VAL A 348 0.66 28.03 -45.68
CA VAL A 348 -0.22 27.64 -46.77
C VAL A 348 0.70 27.36 -47.97
N PRO A 349 0.70 26.15 -48.57
CA PRO A 349 1.45 25.92 -49.78
C PRO A 349 0.96 26.92 -50.83
N VAL A 350 1.89 27.66 -51.44
CA VAL A 350 1.62 28.67 -52.49
C VAL A 350 1.09 28.02 -53.81
N ALA A 351 0.60 26.78 -53.75
CA ALA A 351 0.15 26.01 -54.91
C ALA A 351 -1.37 26.07 -55.18
N GLU A 352 -2.17 26.73 -54.35
CA GLU A 352 -3.65 26.79 -54.53
C GLU A 352 -4.21 28.21 -54.75
N LEU A 353 -3.40 29.18 -55.19
CA LEU A 353 -3.87 30.53 -55.57
C LEU A 353 -3.78 30.84 -57.07
N GLN A 354 -3.82 29.81 -57.92
CA GLN A 354 -4.12 29.97 -59.35
C GLN A 354 -4.91 28.77 -59.86
N VAL A 355 -6.24 28.87 -59.86
CA VAL A 355 -7.15 28.68 -61.02
C VAL A 355 -8.43 29.45 -60.75
#